data_AF-A0A5D2M9J9-F1
#
_entry.id   AF-A0A5D2M9J9-F1
#
_cell.length_a   1.000
_cell.length_b   1.000
_cell.length_c   1.000
_cell.angle_alpha   90.00
_cell.angle_beta   90.00
_cell.angle_gamma   90.00
#
_symmetry.space_group_name_H-M   'P 1'
#
loop_
_entity.id
_entity.type
_entity.pdbx_description
1 polymer ?
#
loop_
_entity_poly.entity_id
_entity_poly.type
_entity_poly.pdbx_seq_one_letter_code
_entity_poly.pdbx_strand_id
1 'polypeptide(L)' 'MSQTVVLKVGMSCEGCVGAVKRVLGKMEGVESYEVDLKEQKVTVKGQVQPDAVL' A
#
# COMPACT_ATOMS: atom_id res chain seq x y z
N MET A 1 14.95 -11.38 -2.21
CA MET A 1 14.98 -10.35 -1.14
C MET A 1 13.65 -9.60 -1.24
N SER A 2 12.69 -9.84 -0.36
CA SER A 2 11.46 -9.06 -0.31
C SER A 2 11.69 -7.81 0.55
N GLN A 3 11.26 -6.66 0.05
CA GLN A 3 11.38 -5.36 0.72
C GLN A 3 10.05 -5.01 1.38
N THR A 4 10.10 -4.39 2.55
CA THR A 4 8.92 -3.81 3.21
C THR A 4 8.98 -2.30 3.08
N VAL A 5 7.93 -1.70 2.50
CA VAL A 5 7.80 -0.25 2.30
C VAL A 5 6.59 0.22 3.09
N VAL A 6 6.76 1.31 3.84
CA VAL A 6 5.69 1.95 4.59
C VAL A 6 5.42 3.32 3.99
N LEU A 7 4.17 3.54 3.60
CA LEU A 7 3.70 4.75 2.94
C LEU A 7 2.63 5.40 3.83
N LYS A 8 2.71 6.71 4.02
CA LYS A 8 1.60 7.49 4.59
C LYS A 8 0.68 7.91 3.47
N VAL A 9 -0.59 7.54 3.56
CA VAL A 9 -1.60 7.83 2.53
C VAL A 9 -2.79 8.48 3.21
N GLY A 10 -3.12 9.69 2.77
CA GLY A 10 -4.33 10.38 3.22
C GLY A 10 -5.57 9.60 2.80
N MET A 11 -6.24 8.98 3.75
CA MET A 11 -7.48 8.24 3.53
C MET A 11 -8.58 8.84 4.41
N SER A 12 -9.67 9.29 3.78
CA SER A 12 -10.76 10.00 4.46
C SER A 12 -11.98 9.12 4.71
N CYS A 13 -12.11 7.99 4.00
CA CYS A 13 -13.22 7.06 4.15
C CYS A 13 -12.82 5.62 3.78
N GLU A 14 -13.69 4.65 4.07
CA GLU A 14 -13.51 3.25 3.67
C GLU A 14 -13.45 3.09 2.15
N GLY A 15 -14.06 4.00 1.39
CA GLY A 15 -13.94 4.05 -0.07
C GLY A 15 -12.49 4.30 -0.52
N CYS A 16 -11.77 5.19 0.16
CA CYS A 16 -10.33 5.43 -0.11
C CYS A 16 -9.50 4.18 0.18
N VAL A 17 -9.79 3.49 1.30
CA VAL A 17 -9.14 2.22 1.66
C VAL A 17 -9.36 1.18 0.57
N GLY A 18 -10.60 1.04 0.09
CA GLY A 18 -10.94 0.12 -0.99
C GLY A 18 -10.22 0.45 -2.30
N ALA A 19 -10.07 1.72 -2.63
CA ALA A 19 -9.32 2.17 -3.80
C ALA A 19 -7.83 1.79 -3.70
N VAL A 20 -7.19 2.08 -2.56
CA VAL A 20 -5.79 1.71 -2.29
C VAL A 20 -5.58 0.20 -2.39
N LYS A 21 -6.43 -0.60 -1.74
CA LYS A 21 -6.35 -2.07 -1.82
C LYS A 21 -6.49 -2.60 -3.25
N ARG A 22 -7.39 -2.00 -4.06
CA ARG A 22 -7.55 -2.37 -5.47
C ARG A 22 -6.32 -2.09 -6.31
N VAL A 23 -5.63 -0.98 -6.07
CA VAL A 23 -4.39 -0.63 -6.78
C VAL A 23 -3.27 -1.57 -6.36
N LEU A 24 -3.05 -1.76 -5.06
CA LEU A 24 -1.99 -2.64 -4.54
C LEU A 24 -2.17 -4.10 -4.95
N GLY A 25 -3.41 -4.59 -5.00
CA GLY A 25 -3.69 -5.96 -5.45
C GLY A 25 -3.43 -6.21 -6.95
N LYS A 26 -3.27 -5.15 -7.75
CA LYS A 26 -2.91 -5.23 -9.17
C LYS A 26 -1.44 -4.92 -9.44
N MET A 27 -0.70 -4.50 -8.42
CA MET A 27 0.66 -4.02 -8.57
C MET A 27 1.61 -5.23 -8.63
N GLU A 28 2.36 -5.35 -9.73
CA GLU A 28 3.36 -6.42 -9.87
C GLU A 28 4.48 -6.27 -8.84
N GLY A 29 4.90 -7.40 -8.27
CA GLY A 29 5.92 -7.44 -7.23
C GLY A 29 5.37 -7.26 -5.81
N VAL A 30 4.07 -6.98 -5.62
CA VAL A 30 3.45 -6.98 -4.28
C VAL A 30 3.13 -8.42 -3.86
N GLU A 31 3.73 -8.87 -2.76
CA GLU A 31 3.44 -10.17 -2.14
C GLU A 31 2.34 -10.05 -1.09
N SER A 32 2.37 -8.99 -0.29
CA SER A 32 1.33 -8.69 0.71
C SER A 32 1.25 -7.20 1.00
N TYR A 33 0.09 -6.77 1.49
CA TYR A 33 -0.12 -5.38 1.88
C TYR A 33 -1.10 -5.28 3.07
N GLU A 34 -0.89 -4.27 3.90
CA GLU A 34 -1.74 -3.90 5.03
C GLU A 34 -2.10 -2.43 4.90
N VAL A 35 -3.38 -2.11 5.10
CA VAL A 35 -3.88 -0.73 5.03
C VAL A 35 -4.56 -0.41 6.35
N ASP A 36 -4.02 0.59 7.04
CA ASP A 36 -4.55 1.11 8.30
C ASP A 36 -5.16 2.50 8.08
N LEU A 37 -6.49 2.59 8.19
CA LEU A 37 -7.21 3.84 8.06
C LEU A 37 -7.04 4.75 9.29
N LYS A 38 -6.89 4.18 10.49
CA LYS A 38 -6.73 4.95 11.73
C LYS A 38 -5.38 5.64 11.76
N GLU A 39 -4.35 4.94 11.31
CA GLU A 39 -2.98 5.48 11.22
C GLU A 39 -2.71 6.20 9.88
N GLN A 40 -3.65 6.17 8.93
CA GLN A 40 -3.47 6.68 7.56
C GLN A 40 -2.18 6.14 6.92
N LYS A 41 -1.96 4.84 7.05
CA LYS A 41 -0.72 4.17 6.71
C LYS A 41 -0.97 2.92 5.88
N VAL A 42 -0.07 2.67 4.95
CA VAL A 42 -0.08 1.52 4.06
C VAL A 42 1.29 0.86 4.15
N THR A 43 1.30 -0.42 4.50
CA THR A 43 2.51 -1.24 4.52
C THR A 43 2.43 -2.21 3.34
N VAL A 44 3.45 -2.21 2.49
CA VAL A 44 3.54 -3.10 1.33
C VAL A 44 4.79 -3.96 1.48
N LYS A 45 4.67 -5.26 1.24
CA LYS A 45 5.78 -6.21 1.23
C LYS A 45 5.87 -6.87 -0.14
N GLY A 46 7.08 -6.94 -0.67
CA GLY A 46 7.38 -7.62 -1.92
C GLY A 46 8.59 -7.03 -2.62
N GLN A 47 8.74 -7.30 -3.92
CA GLN A 47 9.79 -6.71 -4.75
C GLN A 47 9.33 -5.37 -5.34
N VAL A 48 8.90 -4.45 -4.47
CA VAL A 48 8.38 -3.14 -4.88
C VAL A 48 9.42 -2.08 -4.61
N GLN A 49 9.79 -1.32 -5.64
CA GLN A 49 10.70 -0.19 -5.47
C GLN A 49 9.94 1.03 -4.90
N PRO A 50 10.45 1.69 -3.84
CA PRO A 50 9.80 2.84 -3.21
C PRO A 50 9.47 3.99 -4.18
N ASP A 51 10.26 4.14 -5.26
CA ASP A 51 10.09 5.17 -6.27
C ASP A 51 8.84 5.00 -7.15
N ALA A 52 8.21 3.82 -7.17
CA ALA A 52 7.01 3.56 -7.96
C ALA A 52 5.70 4.05 -7.29
N VAL A 53 5.79 4.60 -6.06
CA VAL A 53 4.60 4.96 -5.25
C VAL A 53 4.53 6.46 -4.90
N LEU A 54 5.45 7.28 -5.40
CA LEU A 54 5.47 8.75 -5.20
C LEU A 54 4.97 9.50 -6.43
#